data_AF-A0A392M704-F1
#
_entry.id   AF-A0A392M704-F1
#
_cell.length_a   1.000
_cell.length_b   1.000
_cell.length_c   1.000
_cell.angle_alpha   90.00
_cell.angle_beta   90.00
_cell.angle_gamma   90.00
#
_symmetry.space_group_name_H-M   'P 1'
#
loop_
_entity.id
_entity.type
_entity.pdbx_description
1 polymer ?
#
loop_
_entity_poly.entity_id
_entity_poly.type
_entity_poly.pdbx_seq_one_letter_code
_entity_poly.pdbx_strand_id
1 'polypeptide(L)'
;TVPSKLLLQLTTVLQKGGLRDRSGAFFYKDHLSESKVPVLAIAGDKDLICPPEAVYETVKLIPKDLVTYKVFGESGGPHYAHYDLVGGRSAADQLYPCIIEFLIHHGKA
;
A
#
# COMPACT_ATOMS: atom_id res chain seq x y z
N THR A 1 -13.96 -12.64 16.63
CA THR A 1 -14.88 -11.49 16.50
C THR A 1 -14.06 -10.25 16.20
N VAL A 2 -14.46 -9.41 15.23
CA VAL A 2 -13.76 -8.14 14.94
C VAL A 2 -14.30 -7.05 15.87
N PRO A 3 -13.45 -6.23 16.54
CA PRO A 3 -13.93 -5.17 17.43
C PRO A 3 -14.72 -4.08 16.69
N SER A 4 -15.89 -3.71 17.21
CA SER A 4 -16.73 -2.64 16.63
C SER A 4 -16.00 -1.29 16.53
N LYS A 5 -15.15 -0.98 17.51
CA LYS A 5 -14.32 0.24 17.52
C LYS A 5 -13.34 0.29 16.34
N LEU A 6 -12.78 -0.85 15.94
CA LEU A 6 -11.91 -0.93 14.77
C LEU A 6 -12.72 -0.67 13.49
N LEU A 7 -13.88 -1.30 13.35
CA LEU A 7 -14.78 -1.07 12.21
C LEU A 7 -15.17 0.41 12.09
N LEU A 8 -15.52 1.06 13.20
CA LEU A 8 -15.83 2.50 13.24
C LEU A 8 -14.65 3.35 12.77
N GLN A 9 -13.42 3.04 13.20
CA GLN A 9 -12.23 3.75 12.73
C GLN A 9 -12.01 3.56 11.22
N LEU A 10 -12.19 2.35 10.69
CA LEU A 10 -12.03 2.07 9.26
C LEU A 10 -13.03 2.85 8.38
N THR A 11 -14.21 3.23 8.91
CA THR A 11 -15.13 4.10 8.15
C THR A 11 -14.52 5.46 7.81
N THR A 12 -13.49 5.91 8.53
CA THR A 12 -12.82 7.19 8.24
C THR A 12 -12.00 7.17 6.96
N VAL A 13 -11.60 5.99 6.46
CA VAL A 13 -10.87 5.85 5.18
C VAL A 13 -11.65 6.48 4.02
N LEU A 14 -12.98 6.40 4.07
CA LEU A 14 -13.87 6.94 3.03
C LEU A 14 -14.20 8.43 3.21
N GLN A 15 -13.71 9.06 4.28
CA GLN A 15 -13.98 10.45 4.60
C GLN A 15 -12.86 11.36 4.14
N LYS A 16 -13.15 12.66 3.98
CA LYS A 16 -12.13 13.67 3.67
C LYS A 16 -11.02 13.63 4.72
N GLY A 17 -9.77 13.52 4.26
CA GLY A 17 -8.60 13.36 5.12
C GLY A 17 -8.13 11.91 5.26
N GLY A 18 -8.98 10.92 4.96
CA GLY A 18 -8.62 9.51 5.00
C GLY A 18 -8.53 8.95 6.42
N LEU A 19 -7.74 7.87 6.56
CA LEU A 19 -7.60 7.15 7.82
C LEU A 19 -7.04 8.06 8.92
N ARG A 20 -7.71 8.05 10.06
CA ARG A 20 -7.29 8.72 11.28
C ARG A 20 -7.35 7.79 12.48
N ASP A 21 -6.68 8.18 13.55
CA ASP A 21 -6.72 7.46 14.82
C ASP A 21 -8.13 7.49 15.44
N ARG A 22 -8.30 6.78 16.56
CA ARG A 22 -9.59 6.68 17.24
C ARG A 22 -10.08 8.02 17.82
N SER A 23 -9.18 8.93 18.20
CA SER A 23 -9.58 10.25 18.70
C SER A 23 -10.04 11.19 17.57
N GLY A 24 -9.64 10.88 16.33
CA GLY A 24 -9.87 11.71 15.16
C GLY A 24 -8.93 12.91 15.07
N ALA A 25 -7.94 13.01 15.95
CA ALA A 25 -6.98 14.10 16.01
C ALA A 25 -5.71 13.81 15.17
N PHE A 26 -5.42 12.54 14.87
CA PHE A 26 -4.22 12.15 14.15
C PHE A 26 -4.57 11.54 12.80
N PHE A 27 -4.11 12.16 11.70
CA PHE A 27 -4.31 11.69 10.34
C PHE A 27 -3.03 11.02 9.83
N TYR A 28 -3.05 9.70 9.61
CA TYR A 28 -1.82 8.95 9.32
C TYR A 28 -1.08 9.46 8.08
N LYS A 29 -1.82 9.89 7.06
CA LYS A 29 -1.23 10.41 5.81
C LYS A 29 -0.38 11.67 6.02
N ASP A 30 -0.70 12.49 7.03
CA ASP A 30 -0.04 13.78 7.25
C ASP A 30 1.36 13.60 7.85
N HIS A 31 1.66 12.40 8.36
CA HIS A 31 2.92 12.04 9.01
C HIS A 31 3.80 11.10 8.16
N LEU A 32 3.39 10.79 6.91
CA LEU A 32 4.17 9.90 6.04
C LEU A 32 5.54 10.47 5.67
N SER A 33 5.67 11.80 5.63
CA SER A 33 6.92 12.49 5.36
C SER A 33 7.95 12.33 6.47
N GLU A 34 7.51 11.97 7.68
CA GLU A 34 8.36 11.72 8.84
C GLU A 34 8.83 10.25 8.91
N SER A 35 8.43 9.40 7.95
CA SER A 35 8.84 8.00 7.91
C SER A 35 10.37 7.87 7.83
N LYS A 36 10.91 6.91 8.59
CA LYS A 36 12.34 6.56 8.61
C LYS A 36 12.60 5.13 8.14
N VAL A 37 11.54 4.45 7.71
CA VAL A 37 11.58 3.04 7.33
C VAL A 37 11.46 2.96 5.81
N PRO A 38 12.27 2.15 5.12
CA PRO A 38 12.08 1.86 3.71
C PRO A 38 10.68 1.28 3.43
N VAL A 39 10.01 1.77 2.39
CA VAL A 39 8.66 1.38 1.99
C VAL A 39 8.66 0.90 0.54
N LEU A 40 8.15 -0.31 0.31
CA LEU A 40 7.77 -0.80 -1.01
C LEU A 40 6.27 -0.59 -1.19
N ALA A 41 5.88 0.39 -2.01
CA ALA A 41 4.49 0.64 -2.38
C ALA A 41 4.15 -0.16 -3.65
N ILE A 42 3.14 -1.02 -3.55
CA ILE A 42 2.70 -1.89 -4.64
C ILE A 42 1.26 -1.55 -5.03
N ALA A 43 1.00 -1.41 -6.33
CA ALA A 43 -0.35 -1.27 -6.87
C ALA A 43 -0.64 -2.32 -7.95
N GLY A 44 -1.90 -2.71 -8.08
CA GLY A 44 -2.40 -3.50 -9.21
C GLY A 44 -2.99 -2.58 -10.27
N ASP A 45 -2.71 -2.82 -11.54
CA ASP A 45 -3.15 -1.97 -12.65
C ASP A 45 -4.68 -1.95 -12.85
N LYS A 46 -5.39 -2.92 -12.28
CA LYS A 46 -6.86 -3.02 -12.25
C LYS A 46 -7.43 -2.94 -10.84
N ASP A 47 -6.67 -2.43 -9.87
CA ASP A 47 -7.18 -2.21 -8.52
C ASP A 47 -8.20 -1.05 -8.51
N LEU A 48 -9.44 -1.36 -8.14
CA LEU A 48 -10.53 -0.37 -8.01
C LEU A 48 -10.69 0.17 -6.58
N ILE A 49 -10.12 -0.51 -5.58
CA ILE A 49 -10.18 -0.12 -4.17
C ILE A 49 -9.08 0.90 -3.88
N CYS A 50 -7.86 0.64 -4.36
CA CYS A 50 -6.69 1.49 -4.25
C CYS A 50 -5.99 1.58 -5.60
N PRO A 51 -6.54 2.37 -6.55
CA PRO A 51 -6.00 2.45 -7.90
C PRO A 51 -4.56 2.98 -7.91
N PRO A 52 -3.75 2.67 -8.96
CA PRO A 52 -2.36 3.09 -9.05
C PRO A 52 -2.15 4.58 -8.82
N GLU A 53 -3.05 5.44 -9.28
CA GLU A 53 -2.96 6.89 -9.09
C GLU A 53 -3.08 7.26 -7.60
N ALA A 54 -3.97 6.60 -6.84
CA ALA A 54 -4.13 6.84 -5.41
C ALA A 54 -2.93 6.35 -4.60
N VAL A 55 -2.34 5.20 -4.97
CA VAL A 55 -1.09 4.72 -4.37
C VAL A 55 0.04 5.70 -4.67
N TYR A 56 0.15 6.16 -5.91
CA TYR A 56 1.17 7.12 -6.32
C TYR A 56 1.06 8.47 -5.58
N GLU A 57 -0.15 8.99 -5.34
CA GLU A 57 -0.32 10.19 -4.50
C GLU A 57 0.19 9.97 -3.07
N THR A 58 0.03 8.76 -2.52
CA THR A 58 0.56 8.40 -1.19
C THR A 58 2.09 8.31 -1.21
N VAL A 59 2.67 7.73 -2.26
CA VAL A 59 4.13 7.63 -2.46
C VAL A 59 4.80 8.99 -2.43
N LYS A 60 4.17 10.03 -3.01
CA LYS A 60 4.72 11.40 -3.02
C LYS A 60 4.89 12.00 -1.62
N LEU A 61 4.18 11.47 -0.61
CA LEU A 61 4.25 11.96 0.77
C LEU A 61 5.40 11.33 1.56
N ILE A 62 5.99 10.23 1.07
CA ILE A 62 7.10 9.52 1.73
C ILE A 62 8.44 10.08 1.21
N PRO A 63 9.50 10.16 2.04
CA PRO A 63 10.83 10.57 1.56
C PRO A 63 11.28 9.74 0.35
N LYS A 64 11.76 10.43 -0.70
CA LYS A 64 12.05 9.83 -2.02
C LYS A 64 13.09 8.72 -1.96
N ASP A 65 14.05 8.83 -1.05
CA ASP A 65 15.12 7.87 -0.81
C ASP A 65 14.64 6.63 -0.01
N LEU A 66 13.46 6.71 0.59
CA LEU A 66 12.87 5.63 1.39
C LEU A 66 11.71 4.92 0.70
N VAL A 67 11.28 5.35 -0.49
CA VAL A 67 10.11 4.74 -1.16
C VAL A 67 10.46 4.19 -2.53
N THR A 68 10.08 2.93 -2.74
CA THR A 68 10.05 2.29 -4.05
C THR A 68 8.59 2.08 -4.45
N TYR A 69 8.21 2.46 -5.66
CA TYR A 69 6.85 2.26 -6.18
C TYR A 69 6.87 1.29 -7.36
N LYS A 70 5.97 0.29 -7.33
CA LYS A 70 5.82 -0.71 -8.39
C LYS A 70 4.35 -0.96 -8.70
N VAL A 71 4.02 -0.99 -9.99
CA VAL A 71 2.70 -1.40 -10.48
C VAL A 71 2.82 -2.80 -11.08
N PHE A 72 1.92 -3.69 -10.72
CA PHE A 72 1.76 -5.01 -11.32
C PHE A 72 0.61 -5.02 -12.30
N GLY A 73 0.88 -5.57 -13.48
CA GLY A 73 -0.01 -5.56 -14.63
C GLY A 73 0.75 -5.15 -15.89
N GLU A 74 0.45 -5.79 -17.01
CA GLU A 74 1.13 -5.51 -18.28
C GLU A 74 0.16 -5.54 -19.48
N SER A 75 0.50 -4.81 -20.53
CA SER A 75 -0.31 -4.81 -21.76
C SER A 75 -0.21 -6.18 -22.45
N GLY A 76 -1.34 -6.87 -22.56
CA GLY A 76 -1.39 -8.20 -23.19
C GLY A 76 -0.96 -9.36 -22.29
N GLY A 77 -0.67 -9.11 -21.01
CA GLY A 77 -0.35 -10.14 -20.02
C GLY A 77 -1.31 -10.12 -18.82
N PRO A 78 -0.90 -10.68 -17.67
CA PRO A 78 -1.76 -10.73 -16.49
C PRO A 78 -2.00 -9.34 -15.91
N HIS A 79 -3.22 -9.15 -15.40
CA HIS A 79 -3.65 -7.96 -14.70
C HIS A 79 -3.84 -8.27 -13.21
N TYR A 80 -3.73 -7.25 -12.37
CA TYR A 80 -3.84 -7.41 -10.92
C TYR A 80 -4.92 -6.46 -10.35
N ALA A 81 -5.95 -7.05 -9.74
CA ALA A 81 -6.87 -6.34 -8.86
C ALA A 81 -6.38 -6.40 -7.41
N HIS A 82 -7.12 -5.75 -6.50
CA HIS A 82 -6.73 -5.58 -5.09
C HIS A 82 -6.30 -6.88 -4.39
N TYR A 83 -7.14 -7.92 -4.47
CA TYR A 83 -6.88 -9.19 -3.80
C TYR A 83 -5.87 -10.07 -4.54
N ASP A 84 -5.64 -9.83 -5.83
CA ASP A 84 -4.65 -10.59 -6.60
C ASP A 84 -3.23 -10.34 -6.08
N LEU A 85 -2.97 -9.15 -5.52
CA LEU A 85 -1.68 -8.81 -4.92
C LEU A 85 -1.34 -9.66 -3.68
N VAL A 86 -2.36 -10.23 -3.01
CA VAL A 86 -2.21 -10.99 -1.76
C VAL A 86 -2.48 -12.48 -1.94
N GLY A 87 -3.41 -12.84 -2.82
CA GLY A 87 -3.88 -14.23 -2.98
C GLY A 87 -4.08 -14.66 -4.42
N GLY A 88 -3.66 -13.83 -5.38
CA GLY A 88 -3.73 -14.18 -6.80
C GLY A 88 -2.87 -15.40 -7.10
N ARG A 89 -3.33 -16.28 -8.00
CA ARG A 89 -2.62 -17.51 -8.35
C ARG A 89 -1.17 -17.24 -8.79
N SER A 90 -0.95 -16.15 -9.51
CA SER A 90 0.36 -15.77 -10.04
C SER A 90 1.19 -14.91 -9.08
N ALA A 91 0.65 -14.51 -7.92
CA ALA A 91 1.33 -13.60 -6.99
C ALA A 91 2.63 -14.18 -6.47
N ALA A 92 2.65 -15.49 -6.19
CA ALA A 92 3.84 -16.19 -5.70
C ALA A 92 5.00 -16.16 -6.70
N ASP A 93 4.70 -16.29 -7.99
CA ASP A 93 5.72 -16.38 -9.03
C ASP A 93 6.14 -15.00 -9.57
N GLN A 94 5.21 -14.04 -9.59
CA GLN A 94 5.44 -12.73 -10.24
C GLN A 94 5.65 -11.59 -9.26
N LEU A 95 4.96 -11.59 -8.12
CA LEU A 95 4.94 -10.48 -7.15
C LEU A 95 5.88 -10.71 -5.98
N TYR A 96 5.78 -11.86 -5.31
CA TYR A 96 6.53 -12.12 -4.09
C TYR A 96 8.06 -12.07 -4.24
N PRO A 97 8.66 -12.42 -5.40
CA PRO A 97 10.10 -12.23 -5.60
C PRO A 97 10.55 -10.79 -5.37
N CYS A 98 9.75 -9.78 -5.79
CA CYS A 98 10.12 -8.38 -5.57
C CYS A 98 10.04 -7.98 -4.08
N ILE A 99 9.08 -8.55 -3.34
CA ILE A 99 8.98 -8.34 -1.89
C ILE A 99 10.19 -8.96 -1.20
N ILE A 100 10.57 -10.18 -1.59
CA ILE A 100 11.73 -10.88 -1.02
C ILE A 100 13.01 -10.09 -1.30
N GLU A 101 13.23 -9.62 -2.54
CA GLU A 101 14.38 -8.80 -2.91
C GLU A 101 14.46 -7.52 -2.07
N PHE A 102 13.33 -6.82 -1.93
CA PHE A 102 13.23 -5.62 -1.09
C PHE A 102 13.57 -5.91 0.38
N LEU A 103 13.01 -6.99 0.93
CA LEU A 103 13.29 -7.41 2.31
C LEU A 103 14.74 -7.86 2.49
N ILE A 104 15.36 -8.53 1.52
CA ILE A 104 16.79 -8.90 1.59
C ILE A 104 17.69 -7.66 1.55
N HIS A 105 17.33 -6.66 0.73
CA HIS A 105 18.11 -5.44 0.59
C HIS A 105 18.06 -4.57 1.87
N HIS A 106 16.89 -4.46 2.51
CA HIS A 106 16.68 -3.60 3.68
C HIS A 106 16.64 -4.33 5.04
N GLY A 107 16.52 -5.65 5.05
CA GLY A 107 16.40 -6.49 6.24
C GLY A 107 17.74 -6.99 6.80
N LYS A 108 18.87 -6.56 6.25
CA LYS A 108 20.19 -6.75 6.87
C LYS A 108 20.32 -5.76 8.04
N ALA A 109 19.85 -6.19 9.20
CA ALA A 109 20.25 -5.65 10.50
C ALA A 109 21.41 -6.48 11.07
#